data_AF-A0A081I2V8-F1
#
_entry.id   AF-A0A081I2V8-F1
#
_cell.length_a   1.000
_cell.length_b   1.000
_cell.length_c   1.000
_cell.angle_alpha   90.00
_cell.angle_beta   90.00
_cell.angle_gamma   90.00
#
_symmetry.space_group_name_H-M   'P 1'
#
loop_
_entity.id
_entity.type
_entity.pdbx_description
1 polymer ?
#
loop_
_entity_poly.entity_id
_entity_poly.type
_entity_poly.pdbx_seq_one_letter_code
_entity_poly.pdbx_strand_id
1 'polypeptide(L)' 'MRPEPFGALLYHFGTRKLSFLKNRTILTVVQSLAEHPDVRSAFRSAGIDDAGQVPYLHALGVLVDSKMLVPREDHQ' A
#
# COMPACT_ATOMS: atom_id res chain seq x y z
N MET A 1 -9.95 5.13 -0.36
CA MET A 1 -9.06 5.27 -1.54
C MET A 1 -9.91 5.74 -2.71
N ARG A 2 -9.44 6.69 -3.51
CA ARG A 2 -10.10 7.15 -4.74
C ARG A 2 -9.20 6.81 -5.95
N PRO A 3 -9.69 6.02 -6.93
CA PRO A 3 -8.94 5.75 -8.17
C PRO A 3 -8.77 7.02 -9.02
N GLU A 4 -7.61 7.19 -9.63
CA GLU A 4 -7.25 8.33 -10.49
C GLU A 4 -6.44 7.85 -11.72
N PRO A 5 -6.38 8.60 -12.84
CA PRO A 5 -5.64 8.19 -14.04
C PRO A 5 -4.16 7.87 -13.78
N PHE A 6 -3.54 8.56 -12.82
CA PHE A 6 -2.16 8.36 -12.41
C PHE A 6 -1.98 7.27 -11.33
N GLY A 7 -3.06 6.70 -10.79
CA GLY A 7 -3.02 5.72 -9.71
C GLY A 7 -4.14 5.94 -8.71
N ALA A 8 -3.84 6.45 -7.51
CA ALA A 8 -4.87 6.70 -6.51
C ALA A 8 -4.55 7.86 -5.57
N LEU A 9 -5.61 8.44 -5.03
CA LEU A 9 -5.59 9.41 -3.95
C LEU A 9 -6.06 8.74 -2.65
N LEU A 10 -5.26 8.88 -1.60
CA LEU A 10 -5.54 8.39 -0.25
C LEU A 10 -5.83 9.58 0.66
N TYR A 11 -6.85 9.42 1.49
CA TYR A 11 -7.25 10.43 2.46
C TYR A 11 -7.36 9.79 3.84
N HIS A 12 -6.69 10.37 4.82
CA HIS A 12 -6.78 9.93 6.20
C HIS A 12 -7.82 10.78 6.93
N PHE A 13 -8.91 10.17 7.40
CA PHE A 13 -10.03 10.91 8.02
C PHE A 13 -9.67 11.61 9.34
N GLY A 14 -8.84 10.99 10.18
CA GLY A 14 -8.40 11.61 11.45
C GLY A 14 -7.46 12.82 11.27
N THR A 15 -6.37 12.67 10.50
CA THR A 15 -5.36 13.73 10.33
C THR A 15 -5.65 14.69 9.18
N ARG A 16 -6.66 14.41 8.36
CA ARG A 16 -6.99 15.14 7.11
C ARG A 16 -5.85 15.21 6.09
N LYS A 17 -4.85 14.33 6.23
CA LYS A 17 -3.74 14.23 5.28
C LYS A 17 -4.23 13.64 3.96
N LEU A 18 -3.57 14.08 2.89
CA LEU A 18 -3.76 13.58 1.53
C LEU A 18 -2.45 12.93 1.06
N SER A 19 -2.52 11.77 0.41
CA SER A 19 -1.36 11.12 -0.18
C SER A 19 -1.67 10.61 -1.59
N PHE A 20 -0.68 10.70 -2.47
CA PHE A 20 -0.82 10.31 -3.87
C PHE A 20 0.00 9.06 -4.14
N LEU A 21 -0.68 8.00 -4.57
CA LEU A 21 -0.04 6.79 -5.11
C LEU A 21 0.04 6.93 -6.62
N LYS A 22 1.18 7.39 -7.12
CA LYS A 22 1.43 7.55 -8.57
C LYS A 22 1.94 6.28 -9.25
N ASN A 23 2.37 5.30 -8.48
CA ASN A 23 2.84 4.02 -8.99
C ASN A 23 1.69 3.00 -8.96
N ARG A 24 1.24 2.57 -10.14
CA ARG A 24 0.13 1.60 -10.27
C ARG A 24 0.45 0.24 -9.66
N THR A 25 1.72 -0.19 -9.68
CA THR A 25 2.17 -1.42 -9.03
C THR A 25 1.98 -1.35 -7.52
N ILE A 26 2.40 -0.25 -6.88
CA ILE A 26 2.14 -0.02 -5.44
C ILE A 26 0.65 -0.01 -5.14
N LEU A 27 -0.14 0.64 -5.99
CA LEU A 27 -1.59 0.67 -5.83
C LEU A 27 -2.20 -0.75 -5.90
N THR A 28 -1.76 -1.60 -6.82
CA THR A 28 -2.19 -3.01 -6.88
C THR A 28 -1.84 -3.74 -5.58
N VAL A 29 -0.59 -3.59 -5.10
CA VAL A 29 -0.15 -4.22 -3.84
C VAL A 29 -0.99 -3.75 -2.67
N VAL A 30 -1.20 -2.44 -2.50
CA VAL A 30 -1.98 -1.89 -1.39
C VAL A 30 -3.43 -2.40 -1.40
N GLN A 31 -4.03 -2.56 -2.57
CA GLN A 31 -5.38 -3.12 -2.71
C GLN A 31 -5.45 -4.61 -2.38
N SER A 32 -4.39 -5.39 -2.66
CA SER A 32 -4.36 -6.82 -2.38
C SER A 32 -3.91 -7.17 -0.96
N LEU A 33 -3.38 -6.22 -0.18
CA LEU A 33 -2.85 -6.48 1.17
C LEU A 33 -3.85 -7.21 2.09
N ALA A 34 -5.16 -6.94 1.97
CA ALA A 34 -6.18 -7.61 2.79
C ALA A 34 -6.28 -9.12 2.52
N GLU A 35 -5.96 -9.53 1.29
CA GLU A 35 -6.04 -10.92 0.79
C GLU A 35 -4.80 -11.74 1.10
N HIS A 36 -3.77 -11.12 1.69
CA HIS A 36 -2.48 -11.75 1.94
C HIS A 36 -2.08 -11.68 3.41
N PRO A 37 -1.35 -12.68 3.92
CA PRO A 37 -0.92 -12.71 5.32
C PRO A 37 0.15 -11.65 5.62
N ASP A 38 0.90 -11.22 4.61
CA ASP A 38 2.00 -10.28 4.75
C ASP A 38 2.28 -9.53 3.44
N VAL A 39 3.03 -8.43 3.56
CA VAL A 39 3.40 -7.54 2.46
C VAL A 39 4.21 -8.26 1.36
N ARG A 40 5.10 -9.20 1.71
CA ARG A 40 5.92 -9.91 0.72
C ARG A 40 5.06 -10.86 -0.12
N SER A 41 4.09 -11.51 0.51
CA SER A 41 3.10 -12.34 -0.18
C SER A 41 2.25 -11.52 -1.16
N ALA A 42 1.87 -10.29 -0.79
CA ALA A 42 1.19 -9.37 -1.70
C ALA A 42 2.07 -8.90 -2.87
N PHE A 43 3.37 -8.64 -2.63
CA PHE A 43 4.30 -8.31 -3.71
C PHE A 43 4.47 -9.45 -4.71
N ARG A 44 4.62 -10.68 -4.24
CA ARG A 44 4.72 -11.86 -5.12
C ARG A 44 3.46 -12.08 -5.95
N SER A 45 2.28 -11.90 -5.34
CA SER A 45 0.98 -11.93 -6.05
C SER A 45 0.88 -10.87 -7.15
N ALA A 46 1.50 -9.70 -6.93
CA ALA A 46 1.62 -8.64 -7.94
C ALA A 46 2.77 -8.85 -8.95
N GLY A 47 3.44 -10.01 -8.94
CA GLY A 47 4.50 -10.36 -9.89
C GLY A 47 5.87 -9.72 -9.58
N ILE A 48 6.10 -9.29 -8.34
CA ILE A 48 7.35 -8.64 -7.92
C ILE A 48 8.16 -9.65 -7.11
N ASP A 49 9.29 -10.06 -7.68
CA ASP A 49 10.27 -10.90 -7.01
C ASP A 49 10.92 -10.17 -5.82
N ASP A 50 11.40 -10.93 -4.82
CA ASP A 50 12.03 -10.40 -3.61
C ASP A 50 13.12 -9.34 -3.89
N ALA A 51 13.94 -9.51 -4.94
CA ALA A 51 14.95 -8.52 -5.31
C ALA A 51 14.33 -7.18 -5.79
N GLY A 52 13.13 -7.22 -6.37
CA GLY A 52 12.39 -6.07 -6.86
C GLY A 52 11.56 -5.35 -5.79
N GLN A 53 11.44 -5.91 -4.58
CA GLN A 53 10.58 -5.35 -3.53
C GLN A 53 11.18 -4.12 -2.83
N VAL A 54 12.51 -4.03 -2.76
CA VAL A 54 13.25 -2.98 -2.02
C VAL A 54 12.76 -1.55 -2.30
N PRO A 55 12.63 -1.07 -3.56
CA PRO A 55 12.16 0.29 -3.83
C PRO A 55 10.72 0.53 -3.35
N TYR A 56 9.90 -0.53 -3.31
CA TYR A 56 8.50 -0.46 -2.93
C TYR A 56 8.29 -0.50 -1.41
N LEU A 57 9.16 -1.18 -0.68
CA LEU A 57 9.13 -1.22 0.79
C LEU A 57 9.26 0.19 1.39
N HIS A 58 10.10 1.05 0.81
CA HIS A 58 10.20 2.44 1.25
C HIS A 58 8.87 3.20 1.06
N ALA A 59 8.21 3.03 -0.09
CA ALA A 59 6.91 3.66 -0.35
C ALA A 59 5.85 3.21 0.65
N LEU A 60 5.80 1.92 0.99
CA LEU A 60 4.90 1.40 2.02
C LEU A 60 5.24 1.96 3.40
N GLY A 61 6.53 2.11 3.73
CA GLY A 61 6.99 2.73 4.97
C GLY A 61 6.46 4.16 5.14
N VAL A 62 6.47 4.97 4.09
CA VAL A 62 5.89 6.33 4.11
C VAL A 62 4.38 6.32 4.37
N LEU A 63 3.65 5.34 3.82
CA LEU A 63 2.22 5.20 4.10
C LEU A 63 1.97 4.79 5.56
N VAL A 64 2.81 3.94 6.12
CA VAL A 64 2.73 3.53 7.53
C VAL A 64 3.03 4.70 8.47
N ASP A 65 4.10 5.44 8.21
CA ASP A 65 4.48 6.64 8.98
C ASP A 65 3.35 7.69 8.98
N SER A 66 2.75 7.91 7.82
CA SER A 66 1.62 8.85 7.67
C SER A 66 0.27 8.31 8.14
N LYS A 67 0.23 7.08 8.69
CA LYS A 67 -0.99 6.35 9.11
C LYS A 67 -1.98 6.05 7.98
N MET A 68 -1.55 6.21 6.72
CA MET A 68 -2.34 5.88 5.53
C MET A 68 -2.47 4.37 5.31
N LEU A 69 -1.48 3.61 5.78
CA LEU A 69 -1.50 2.15 5.82
C LEU A 69 -1.30 1.71 7.27
N VAL A 70 -2.12 0.79 7.74
CA VAL A 70 -2.07 0.27 9.12
C VAL A 70 -2.02 -1.25 9.08
N PRO A 71 -1.38 -1.89 10.08
CA PRO A 71 -1.51 -3.33 10.26
C PRO A 71 -2.98 -3.73 10.35
N ARG A 72 -3.32 -4.89 9.80
CA ARG A 72 -4.64 -5.48 10.03
C ARG A 72 -4.78 -5.78 11.52
N GLU A 73 -5.82 -5.25 12.14
CA GLU A 73 -6.17 -5.62 13.51
C GLU A 73 -6.68 -7.06 13.46
N ASP A 74 -6.04 -7.96 14.21
CA ASP A 74 -6.52 -9.32 14.41
C ASP A 74 -7.71 -9.23 15.38
N HIS A 75 -8.89 -8.97 14.83
CA HIS A 75 -10.13 -9.18 15.58
C HIS A 75 -10.35 -10.70 15.64
N GLN A 76 -9.86 -11.32 16.73
CA GLN A 76 -10.29 -12.65 17.15
C GLN A 76 -11.76 -12.66 17.55
#